data_AF-A0A0J6Y6U4-F1
#
_entry.id   AF-A0A0J6Y6U4-F1
#
_cell.length_a   1.000
_cell.length_b   1.000
_cell.length_c   1.000
_cell.angle_alpha   90.00
_cell.angle_beta   90.00
_cell.angle_gamma   90.00
#
_symmetry.space_group_name_H-M   'P 1'
#
loop_
_entity.id
_entity.type
_entity.pdbx_description
1 polymer ?
#
loop_
_entity_poly.entity_id
_entity_poly.type
_entity_poly.pdbx_seq_one_letter_code
_entity_poly.pdbx_strand_id
1 'polypeptide(L)'
;MKLTAAALLSSLAFASAWNLDLYTTDKRHVKTHGTRDSGCKNIEFHPALKVNRANFRPATNNWPDPKTFELYASKNCKKLSYRNGKGNHKMSARTIRSYKVY
;
A
#
# COMPACT_ATOMS: atom_id res chain seq x y z
N MET A 1 -25.75 -10.75 45.35
CA MET A 1 -25.92 -9.67 44.35
C MET A 1 -25.02 -9.99 43.16
N LYS A 2 -25.59 -10.14 41.96
CA LYS A 2 -24.88 -10.53 40.74
C LYS A 2 -24.22 -9.28 40.14
N LEU A 3 -22.89 -9.19 40.19
CA LEU A 3 -22.13 -8.18 39.46
C LEU A 3 -21.98 -8.65 38.01
N THR A 4 -22.78 -8.07 37.13
CA THR A 4 -22.69 -8.20 35.68
C THR A 4 -21.34 -7.65 35.20
N ALA A 5 -20.42 -8.55 34.85
CA ALA A 5 -19.16 -8.20 34.22
C ALA A 5 -19.43 -7.65 32.80
N ALA A 6 -19.32 -6.33 32.64
CA ALA A 6 -19.40 -5.67 31.34
C ALA A 6 -18.09 -5.95 30.58
N ALA A 7 -18.19 -6.70 29.47
CA ALA A 7 -17.09 -6.95 28.56
C ALA A 7 -16.75 -5.65 27.81
N LEU A 8 -15.62 -5.03 28.14
CA LEU A 8 -15.00 -3.96 27.34
C LEU A 8 -14.41 -4.59 26.07
N LEU A 9 -15.17 -4.55 24.98
CA LEU A 9 -14.67 -4.77 23.63
C LEU A 9 -13.78 -3.59 23.24
N SER A 10 -12.50 -3.64 23.63
CA SER A 10 -11.48 -2.75 23.09
C SER A 10 -11.33 -3.04 21.60
N SER A 11 -11.90 -2.18 20.77
CA SER A 11 -11.61 -2.12 19.34
C SER A 11 -10.14 -1.75 19.17
N LEU A 12 -9.28 -2.77 19.04
CA LEU A 12 -7.91 -2.62 18.57
C LEU A 12 -7.97 -2.01 17.17
N ALA A 13 -7.88 -0.68 17.10
CA ALA A 13 -7.61 0.01 15.85
C ALA A 13 -6.25 -0.48 15.36
N PHE A 14 -6.25 -1.38 14.39
CA PHE A 14 -5.03 -1.80 13.70
C PHE A 14 -4.45 -0.54 13.04
N ALA A 15 -3.49 0.10 13.71
CA ALA A 15 -2.80 1.27 13.17
C ALA A 15 -2.05 0.83 11.91
N SER A 16 -2.56 1.24 10.74
CA SER A 16 -1.89 1.04 9.46
C SER A 16 -0.52 1.73 9.47
N ALA A 17 0.57 0.96 9.44
CA ALA A 17 1.94 1.48 9.54
C ALA A 17 2.57 1.91 8.19
N TRP A 18 1.84 1.87 7.08
CA TRP A 18 2.21 2.57 5.84
C TRP A 18 1.00 2.66 4.94
N ASN A 19 1.02 3.62 4.01
CA ASN A 19 0.01 3.76 2.97
C ASN A 19 0.69 3.98 1.62
N LEU A 20 0.25 3.26 0.60
CA LEU A 20 0.63 3.46 -0.79
C LEU A 20 -0.64 3.69 -1.62
N ASP A 21 -0.74 4.91 -2.15
CA ASP A 21 -1.83 5.41 -2.98
C ASP A 21 -1.35 5.45 -4.45
N LEU A 22 -1.97 4.69 -5.35
CA LEU A 22 -1.64 4.65 -6.78
C LEU A 22 -2.76 5.27 -7.61
N TYR A 23 -2.47 6.36 -8.29
CA TYR A 23 -3.41 7.05 -9.16
C TYR A 23 -3.14 6.68 -10.61
N THR A 24 -4.21 6.46 -11.36
CA THR A 24 -4.14 6.08 -12.75
C THR A 24 -4.57 7.21 -13.67
N THR A 25 -4.19 7.11 -14.94
CA THR A 25 -4.58 8.06 -15.99
C THR A 25 -6.10 8.09 -16.22
N ASP A 26 -6.79 6.98 -15.95
CA ASP A 26 -8.24 6.85 -16.08
C ASP A 26 -9.00 7.23 -14.80
N LYS A 27 -8.36 7.98 -13.89
CA LYS A 27 -8.92 8.49 -12.62
C LYS A 27 -9.25 7.42 -11.58
N ARG A 28 -8.96 6.14 -11.82
CA ARG A 28 -9.00 5.11 -10.77
C ARG A 28 -7.90 5.33 -9.73
N HIS A 29 -8.13 4.77 -8.55
CA HIS A 29 -7.23 4.91 -7.41
C HIS A 29 -7.15 3.59 -6.66
N VAL A 30 -5.94 3.09 -6.43
CA VAL A 30 -5.69 1.96 -5.51
C VAL A 30 -5.09 2.51 -4.24
N LYS A 31 -5.73 2.23 -3.11
CA LYS A 31 -5.20 2.50 -1.78
C LYS A 31 -4.84 1.18 -1.14
N THR A 32 -3.61 1.07 -0.68
CA THR A 32 -3.16 -0.09 0.10
C THR A 32 -2.38 0.38 1.32
N HIS A 33 -2.42 -0.43 2.36
CA HIS A 33 -1.77 -0.15 3.63
C HIS A 33 -1.34 -1.45 4.30
N GLY A 34 -0.44 -1.35 5.26
CA GLY A 34 0.04 -2.48 6.03
C GLY A 34 0.90 -2.04 7.20
N THR A 35 1.40 -3.00 7.98
CA THR A 35 2.24 -2.72 9.16
C THR A 35 3.68 -3.21 9.05
N ARG A 36 3.95 -4.08 8.08
CA ARG A 36 5.25 -4.72 7.81
C ARG A 36 5.51 -4.72 6.30
N ASP A 37 6.60 -5.34 5.84
CA ASP A 37 6.81 -5.62 4.41
C ASP A 37 5.53 -6.25 3.83
N SER A 38 5.04 -5.71 2.72
CA SER A 38 3.81 -6.20 2.09
C SER A 38 3.97 -7.62 1.53
N GLY A 39 5.21 -8.10 1.37
CA GLY A 39 5.55 -9.14 0.42
C GLY A 39 5.20 -8.70 -1.00
N CYS A 40 5.27 -9.63 -1.95
CA CYS A 40 4.78 -9.34 -3.29
C CYS A 40 3.25 -9.40 -3.33
N LYS A 41 2.60 -8.33 -3.81
CA LYS A 41 1.13 -8.27 -3.94
C LYS A 41 0.72 -8.01 -5.39
N ASN A 42 -0.13 -8.89 -5.93
CA ASN A 42 -0.74 -8.69 -7.24
C ASN A 42 -1.89 -7.70 -7.16
N ILE A 43 -2.07 -6.95 -8.25
CA ILE A 43 -3.16 -6.00 -8.45
C ILE A 43 -4.14 -6.66 -9.44
N GLU A 44 -5.33 -7.02 -8.97
CA GLU A 44 -6.34 -7.76 -9.74
C GLU A 44 -7.33 -6.83 -10.48
N PHE A 45 -6.81 -5.84 -11.22
CA PHE A 45 -7.63 -4.96 -12.05
C PHE A 45 -7.61 -5.38 -13.53
N HIS A 46 -8.79 -5.42 -14.14
CA HIS A 46 -8.99 -5.61 -15.58
C HIS A 46 -9.78 -4.42 -16.14
N PRO A 47 -9.24 -3.67 -17.13
CA PRO A 47 -7.87 -3.76 -17.66
C PRO A 47 -6.81 -3.31 -16.65
N ALA A 48 -5.56 -3.72 -16.88
CA ALA A 48 -4.42 -3.41 -16.03
C ALA A 48 -4.25 -1.90 -15.82
N LEU A 49 -3.83 -1.51 -14.62
CA LEU A 49 -3.75 -0.10 -14.23
C LEU A 49 -2.62 0.62 -14.97
N LYS A 50 -2.95 1.76 -15.56
CA LYS A 50 -1.98 2.72 -16.10
C LYS A 50 -1.68 3.78 -15.04
N VAL A 51 -0.71 3.52 -14.16
CA VAL A 51 -0.36 4.37 -13.02
C VAL A 51 0.52 5.52 -13.50
N ASN A 52 0.20 6.75 -13.11
CA ASN A 52 0.98 7.97 -13.41
C ASN A 52 1.39 8.75 -12.15
N ARG A 53 0.90 8.35 -10.97
CA ARG A 53 1.30 8.94 -9.69
C ARG A 53 1.23 7.92 -8.57
N ALA A 54 2.22 7.93 -7.69
CA ALA A 54 2.26 7.13 -6.48
C ALA A 54 2.54 8.03 -5.29
N ASN A 55 1.74 7.91 -4.23
CA ASN A 55 1.95 8.64 -2.98
C ASN A 55 2.19 7.62 -1.86
N PHE A 56 3.42 7.60 -1.35
CA PHE A 56 3.84 6.70 -0.30
C PHE A 56 4.03 7.45 1.01
N ARG A 57 3.28 7.03 2.03
CA ARG A 57 3.37 7.54 3.39
C ARG A 57 3.83 6.38 4.29
N PRO A 58 5.12 6.31 4.64
CA PRO A 58 5.57 5.40 5.68
C PRO A 58 4.94 5.82 7.02
N ALA A 59 4.75 4.90 7.97
CA ALA A 59 4.38 5.30 9.33
C ALA A 59 5.52 6.03 10.01
N THR A 60 5.21 6.46 11.23
CA THR A 60 6.09 7.32 12.02
C THR A 60 6.08 6.98 13.50
N ASN A 61 5.42 5.91 13.98
CA ASN A 61 5.54 5.51 15.39
C ASN A 61 5.30 4.00 15.63
N ASN A 62 6.13 3.43 16.52
CA ASN A 62 6.09 2.10 17.16
C ASN A 62 6.59 0.86 16.37
N TRP A 63 6.97 0.97 15.08
CA TRP A 63 7.53 -0.15 14.29
C TRP A 63 8.61 0.34 13.31
N PRO A 64 9.52 -0.53 12.83
CA PRO A 64 10.43 -0.17 11.74
C PRO A 64 9.62 0.15 10.48
N ASP A 65 9.64 1.42 10.07
CA ASP A 65 8.85 1.86 8.93
C ASP A 65 9.45 1.34 7.62
N PRO A 66 8.64 0.73 6.73
CA PRO A 66 9.11 0.46 5.38
C PRO A 66 9.46 1.77 4.69
N LYS A 67 10.63 1.80 4.05
CA LYS A 67 11.23 3.04 3.52
C LYS A 67 10.96 3.21 2.04
N THR A 68 10.58 2.13 1.37
CA THR A 68 10.55 2.01 -0.08
C THR A 68 9.25 1.36 -0.54
N PHE A 69 8.80 1.74 -1.74
CA PHE A 69 7.89 0.94 -2.53
C PHE A 69 8.45 0.66 -3.92
N GLU A 70 8.02 -0.45 -4.49
CA GLU A 70 8.31 -0.88 -5.84
C GLU A 70 7.02 -1.24 -6.56
N LEU A 71 6.94 -0.84 -7.82
CA LEU A 71 5.85 -1.15 -8.74
C LEU A 71 6.39 -1.96 -9.91
N TYR A 72 5.64 -2.96 -10.31
CA TYR A 72 6.08 -3.95 -11.29
C TYR A 72 5.10 -4.04 -12.45
N ALA A 73 5.63 -4.19 -13.66
CA ALA A 73 4.83 -4.27 -14.88
C ALA A 73 4.13 -5.63 -15.06
N SER A 74 4.56 -6.66 -14.34
CA SER A 74 3.99 -8.01 -14.36
C SER A 74 3.49 -8.42 -12.98
N LYS A 75 2.67 -9.49 -12.94
CA LYS A 75 2.30 -10.14 -11.68
C LYS A 75 3.54 -10.77 -11.03
N ASN A 76 3.45 -11.08 -9.74
CA ASN A 76 4.46 -11.74 -8.93
C ASN A 76 5.79 -10.96 -8.87
N CYS A 77 5.71 -9.62 -8.86
CA CYS A 77 6.85 -8.72 -8.69
C CYS A 77 7.96 -8.95 -9.73
N LYS A 78 7.54 -9.26 -10.95
CA LYS A 78 8.41 -9.40 -12.11
C LYS A 78 8.44 -8.11 -12.91
N LYS A 79 9.60 -7.79 -13.49
CA LYS A 79 9.85 -6.59 -14.31
C LYS A 79 9.61 -5.31 -13.50
N LEU A 80 10.57 -4.95 -12.64
CA LEU A 80 10.56 -3.70 -11.88
C LEU A 80 10.34 -2.53 -12.84
N SER A 81 9.30 -1.74 -12.58
CA SER A 81 8.89 -0.63 -13.44
C SER A 81 9.17 0.71 -12.77
N TYR A 82 9.03 0.80 -11.46
CA TYR A 82 9.22 2.03 -10.71
C TYR A 82 9.60 1.72 -9.26
N ARG A 83 10.45 2.55 -8.66
CA ARG A 83 10.86 2.44 -7.26
C ARG A 83 11.05 3.84 -6.69
N ASN A 84 10.52 4.08 -5.49
CA ASN A 84 10.77 5.33 -4.77
C ASN A 84 10.52 5.16 -3.26
N GLY A 85 10.88 6.18 -2.49
CA GLY A 85 10.61 6.26 -1.05
C GLY A 85 9.39 7.12 -0.73
N LYS A 86 9.38 7.67 0.49
CA LYS A 86 8.34 8.57 1.00
C LYS A 86 8.04 9.72 0.03
N GLY A 87 6.77 10.08 -0.07
CA GLY A 87 6.32 11.28 -0.76
C GLY A 87 5.37 11.00 -1.92
N ASN A 88 5.00 12.09 -2.59
CA ASN A 88 4.10 12.09 -3.73
C ASN A 88 4.90 12.21 -5.03
N HIS A 89 4.89 11.15 -5.82
CA HIS A 89 5.75 10.99 -6.99
C HIS A 89 4.91 10.93 -8.26
N LYS A 90 5.08 11.91 -9.13
CA LYS A 90 4.57 11.86 -10.51
C LYS A 90 5.52 11.03 -11.37
N MET A 91 4.98 10.27 -12.30
CA MET A 91 5.74 9.45 -13.24
C MET A 91 5.06 9.38 -14.61
N SER A 92 5.82 9.03 -15.65
CA SER A 92 5.23 8.64 -16.92
C SER A 92 4.28 7.45 -16.72
N ALA A 93 3.17 7.43 -17.47
CA ALA A 93 2.15 6.40 -17.30
C ALA A 93 2.72 5.00 -17.59
N ARG A 94 2.60 4.09 -16.62
CA ARG A 94 3.16 2.74 -16.68
C ARG A 94 2.08 1.71 -16.39
N THR A 95 2.08 0.59 -17.12
CA THR A 95 1.23 -0.55 -16.76
C THR A 95 1.78 -1.18 -15.49
N ILE A 96 1.01 -1.20 -14.40
CA ILE A 96 1.39 -1.81 -13.13
C ILE A 96 0.45 -2.98 -12.81
N ARG A 97 1.02 -4.11 -12.40
CA ARG A 97 0.30 -5.36 -12.10
C ARG A 97 0.64 -5.96 -10.74
N SER A 98 1.71 -5.51 -10.09
CA SER A 98 2.02 -5.89 -8.71
C SER A 98 2.84 -4.79 -8.02
N TYR A 99 2.90 -4.84 -6.69
CA TYR A 99 3.68 -3.94 -5.87
C TYR A 99 4.37 -4.68 -4.72
N LYS A 100 5.41 -4.04 -4.17
CA LYS A 100 6.07 -4.40 -2.91
C LYS A 100 6.34 -3.14 -2.10
N VAL A 101 6.17 -3.18 -0.78
CA VAL A 101 6.53 -2.12 0.17
C VAL A 101 7.40 -2.73 1.25
N TYR A 102 8.58 -2.15 1.52
CA TYR A 102 9.56 -2.67 2.48
C TYR A 102 10.54 -1.59 2.97
#